data_AF-A0A349R164-F1
#
_entry.id   AF-A0A349R164-F1
#
_cell.length_a   1.000
_cell.length_b   1.000
_cell.length_c   1.000
_cell.angle_alpha   90.00
_cell.angle_beta   90.00
_cell.angle_gamma   90.00
#
_symmetry.space_group_name_H-M   'P 1'
#
loop_
_entity.id
_entity.type
_entity.pdbx_description
1 polymer ?
#
loop_
_entity_poly.entity_id
_entity_poly.type
_entity_poly.pdbx_seq_one_letter_code
_entity_poly.pdbx_strand_id
1 'polypeptide(L)'
;MQVILSKSTFNKGIIIPSLLFIIGVCLLAVFFPTLTVSILDTIKQFIFVNLNWVYVWAVTLFVIFLVYLVFSKFGNITLGSNDSPPEYT
;
A
#
# COMPACT_ATOMS: atom_id res chain seq x y z
N MET A 1 -30.09 20.92 12.98
CA MET A 1 -28.65 21.13 13.26
C MET A 1 -28.11 19.86 13.93
N GLN A 2 -27.71 18.83 13.16
CA GLN A 2 -27.09 17.64 13.77
C GLN A 2 -25.59 17.89 13.89
N VAL A 3 -25.13 17.98 15.13
CA VAL A 3 -23.71 18.11 15.48
C VAL A 3 -23.05 16.76 15.20
N ILE A 4 -22.30 16.66 14.10
CA ILE A 4 -21.43 15.51 13.84
C ILE A 4 -20.30 15.57 14.87
N LEU A 5 -20.45 14.83 15.97
CA LEU A 5 -19.35 14.56 16.89
C LEU A 5 -18.34 13.69 16.15
N SER A 6 -17.22 14.29 15.74
CA SER A 6 -16.09 13.59 15.14
C SER A 6 -15.58 12.53 16.11
N LYS A 7 -15.95 11.26 15.87
CA LYS A 7 -15.26 10.14 16.51
C LYS A 7 -13.89 10.05 15.86
N SER A 8 -12.85 10.34 16.64
CA SER A 8 -11.48 10.13 16.21
C SER A 8 -11.30 8.69 15.74
N THR A 9 -10.97 8.49 14.46
CA THR A 9 -10.64 7.19 13.83
C THR A 9 -9.29 6.63 14.33
N PHE A 10 -8.74 7.20 15.41
CA PHE A 10 -7.45 6.84 15.96
C PHE A 10 -7.48 5.46 16.62
N ASN A 11 -7.11 4.44 15.86
CA ASN A 11 -6.95 3.09 16.37
C ASN A 11 -5.57 2.91 17.02
N LYS A 12 -5.53 3.02 18.35
CA LYS A 12 -4.31 2.83 19.15
C LYS A 12 -3.63 1.48 18.88
N GLY A 13 -4.39 0.42 18.58
CA GLY A 13 -3.85 -0.91 18.32
C GLY A 13 -3.04 -1.03 17.03
N ILE A 14 -3.23 -0.13 16.07
CA ILE A 14 -2.51 -0.12 14.79
C ILE A 14 -1.41 0.96 14.81
N ILE A 15 -1.73 2.12 15.38
CA ILE A 15 -0.86 3.29 15.34
C ILE A 15 0.34 3.13 16.28
N ILE A 16 0.15 2.58 17.48
CA ILE A 16 1.25 2.44 18.44
C ILE A 16 2.32 1.46 17.92
N PRO A 17 1.97 0.25 17.42
CA PRO A 17 2.99 -0.67 16.91
C PRO A 17 3.70 -0.17 15.65
N SER A 18 2.95 0.41 14.70
CA SER A 18 3.54 0.95 13.47
C SER A 18 4.47 2.13 13.74
N LEU A 19 4.08 3.04 14.64
CA LEU A 19 4.90 4.19 15.03
C LEU A 19 6.17 3.75 15.77
N LEU A 20 6.06 2.79 16.70
CA LEU A 20 7.21 2.26 17.44
C LEU A 20 8.20 1.59 16.49
N PHE A 21 7.73 0.85 15.50
CA PHE A 21 8.58 0.23 14.49
C PHE A 21 9.36 1.28 13.68
N ILE A 22 8.66 2.31 13.19
CA ILE A 22 9.29 3.38 12.40
C ILE A 22 10.33 4.14 13.23
N ILE A 23 9.99 4.53 14.47
CA ILE A 23 10.92 5.22 15.36
C ILE A 23 12.14 4.35 15.65
N GLY A 24 11.96 3.05 15.91
CA GLY A 24 13.05 2.12 16.15
C GLY A 24 14.03 2.05 14.97
N VAL A 25 13.52 1.91 13.74
CA VAL A 25 14.35 1.90 12.53
C VAL A 25 15.06 3.24 12.34
N CYS A 26 14.38 4.37 12.56
CA CYS A 26 14.97 5.70 12.46
C CYS A 26 16.12 5.90 13.46
N LEU A 27 15.94 5.51 14.73
CA LEU A 27 16.99 5.62 15.74
C LEU A 27 18.22 4.78 15.35
N LEU A 28 18.03 3.54 14.89
CA LEU A 28 19.14 2.70 14.43
C LEU A 28 19.88 3.35 13.26
N ALA A 29 19.16 3.93 12.29
CA ALA A 29 19.74 4.62 11.16
C ALA A 29 20.54 5.88 11.56
N VAL A 30 20.09 6.61 12.58
CA VAL A 30 20.77 7.82 13.08
C VAL A 30 22.05 7.47 13.85
N PHE A 31 22.01 6.48 14.74
CA PHE A 31 23.16 6.11 15.56
C PHE A 31 24.18 5.24 14.84
N PHE A 32 23.74 4.35 13.94
CA PHE A 32 24.59 3.37 13.25
C PHE A 32 24.29 3.31 11.74
N PRO A 33 24.50 4.41 11.00
CA PRO A 33 24.08 4.51 9.59
C PRO A 33 24.71 3.44 8.70
N THR A 34 26.01 3.20 8.82
CA THR A 34 26.74 2.25 7.96
C THR A 34 26.25 0.81 8.13
N LEU A 35 25.99 0.39 9.37
CA LEU A 35 25.46 -0.94 9.66
C LEU A 35 24.03 -1.08 9.15
N THR A 36 23.17 -0.09 9.39
CA THR A 36 21.78 -0.08 8.92
C THR A 36 21.71 -0.15 7.39
N VAL A 37 22.53 0.62 6.68
CA VAL A 37 22.58 0.59 5.21
C VAL A 37 23.05 -0.79 4.72
N SER A 38 24.12 -1.36 5.29
CA SER A 38 24.63 -2.67 4.88
C SER A 38 23.59 -3.78 5.05
N ILE A 39 22.85 -3.78 6.16
CA ILE A 39 21.81 -4.77 6.45
C ILE A 39 20.64 -4.59 5.48
N LEU A 40 20.15 -3.35 5.32
CA LEU A 40 19.04 -3.05 4.40
C LEU A 40 19.39 -3.40 2.96
N ASP A 41 20.61 -3.10 2.51
CA ASP A 41 21.06 -3.44 1.16
C ASP A 41 21.17 -4.95 0.95
N THR A 42 21.64 -5.71 1.95
CA THR A 42 21.68 -7.18 1.86
C THR A 42 20.28 -7.76 1.71
N ILE A 43 19.33 -7.30 2.54
CA ILE A 43 17.93 -7.72 2.48
C ILE A 43 17.31 -7.33 1.14
N LYS A 44 17.53 -6.09 0.70
CA LYS A 44 17.07 -5.59 -0.60
C LYS A 44 17.57 -6.49 -1.73
N GLN A 45 18.88 -6.72 -1.81
CA GLN A 45 19.47 -7.57 -2.85
C GLN A 45 18.89 -8.98 -2.82
N PHE A 46 18.72 -9.57 -1.64
CA PHE A 46 18.08 -10.88 -1.50
C PHE A 46 16.66 -10.90 -2.09
N ILE A 47 15.85 -9.88 -1.78
CA ILE A 47 14.49 -9.76 -2.31
C ILE A 47 14.52 -9.57 -3.82
N PHE A 48 15.37 -8.70 -4.35
CA PHE A 48 15.47 -8.47 -5.79
C PHE A 48 15.98 -9.70 -6.56
N VAL A 49 16.93 -10.46 -6.03
CA VAL A 49 17.42 -11.67 -6.72
C VAL A 49 16.36 -12.77 -6.72
N ASN A 50 15.70 -13.00 -5.58
CA ASN A 50 14.82 -14.17 -5.42
C ASN A 50 13.34 -13.90 -5.72
N LEU A 51 12.83 -12.70 -5.47
CA LEU A 51 11.41 -12.37 -5.61
C LEU A 51 11.09 -11.50 -6.84
N ASN A 52 12.09 -10.96 -7.54
CA ASN A 52 11.83 -10.10 -8.71
C ASN A 52 11.02 -10.81 -9.80
N TRP A 53 11.28 -12.09 -10.08
CA TRP A 53 10.49 -12.81 -11.09
C TRP A 53 9.01 -12.91 -10.69
N VAL A 54 8.70 -13.21 -9.42
CA VAL A 54 7.32 -13.23 -8.90
C VAL A 54 6.68 -11.86 -9.04
N TYR A 55 7.42 -10.80 -8.69
CA TYR A 55 6.96 -9.42 -8.83
C TYR A 55 6.61 -9.09 -10.29
N VAL A 56 7.50 -9.39 -11.24
CA VAL A 56 7.26 -9.12 -12.67
C VAL A 56 6.04 -9.87 -13.17
N TRP A 57 5.88 -11.16 -12.83
CA TRP A 57 4.70 -11.93 -13.22
C TRP A 57 3.41 -11.41 -12.57
N ALA A 58 3.44 -11.07 -11.28
CA ALA A 58 2.29 -10.53 -10.57
C ALA A 58 1.84 -9.20 -11.15
N VAL A 59 2.78 -8.27 -11.41
CA VAL A 59 2.48 -6.98 -12.02
C VAL A 59 1.95 -7.16 -13.44
N THR A 60 2.58 -8.03 -14.24
CA THR A 60 2.13 -8.32 -15.61
C THR A 60 0.71 -8.89 -15.61
N LEU A 61 0.43 -9.86 -14.73
CA LEU A 61 -0.91 -10.43 -14.57
C LEU A 61 -1.92 -9.37 -14.15
N PHE A 62 -1.56 -8.49 -13.20
CA PHE A 62 -2.43 -7.43 -12.73
C PHE A 62 -2.75 -6.41 -13.84
N VAL A 63 -1.76 -6.05 -14.65
CA VAL A 63 -1.96 -5.18 -15.82
C VAL A 63 -2.86 -5.85 -16.86
N ILE A 64 -2.60 -7.12 -17.20
CA ILE A 64 -3.46 -7.89 -18.12
C ILE A 64 -4.89 -7.97 -17.57
N PHE A 65 -5.04 -8.18 -16.27
CA PHE A 65 -6.33 -8.22 -15.59
C PHE A 65 -7.08 -6.88 -15.69
N LEU A 66 -6.39 -5.75 -15.47
CA LEU A 66 -7.00 -4.42 -15.64
C LEU A 66 -7.39 -4.16 -17.09
N VAL A 67 -6.53 -4.48 -18.05
CA VAL A 67 -6.83 -4.37 -19.48
C VAL A 67 -8.06 -5.22 -19.84
N TYR A 68 -8.10 -6.46 -19.34
CA TYR A 68 -9.25 -7.33 -19.49
C TYR A 68 -10.53 -6.72 -18.90
N LEU A 69 -10.47 -6.12 -17.70
CA LEU A 69 -11.65 -5.46 -17.11
C LEU A 69 -12.18 -4.33 -17.98
N VAL A 70 -11.30 -3.53 -18.60
CA VAL A 70 -11.69 -2.42 -19.48
C VAL A 70 -12.40 -2.92 -20.75
N PHE A 71 -11.86 -3.96 -21.40
CA PHE A 71 -12.47 -4.51 -22.62
C PHE A 71 -13.63 -5.48 -22.36
N SER A 72 -13.77 -5.97 -21.14
CA SER A 72 -14.81 -6.91 -20.74
C SER A 72 -16.10 -6.20 -20.35
N LYS A 73 -17.19 -6.96 -20.26
CA LYS A 73 -18.50 -6.50 -19.78
C LYS A 73 -18.45 -5.86 -18.38
N PHE A 74 -17.45 -6.22 -17.58
CA PHE A 74 -17.24 -5.70 -16.23
C PHE A 74 -16.80 -4.23 -16.19
N GLY A 75 -16.22 -3.70 -17.28
CA GLY A 75 -15.81 -2.29 -17.35
C GLY A 75 -17.00 -1.32 -17.40
N ASN A 76 -18.18 -1.78 -17.80
CA ASN A 76 -19.39 -0.97 -17.90
C ASN A 76 -20.24 -0.98 -16.60
N ILE A 77 -19.71 -1.54 -15.51
CA ILE A 77 -20.41 -1.61 -14.23
C ILE A 77 -20.08 -0.36 -13.42
N THR A 78 -21.11 0.44 -13.11
CA THR A 78 -20.99 1.59 -12.22
C THR A 78 -20.66 1.12 -10.80
N LEU A 79 -19.57 1.64 -10.22
CA LEU A 79 -19.18 1.39 -8.82
C LEU A 79 -20.07 2.25 -7.90
N GLY A 80 -21.33 1.86 -7.75
CA GLY A 80 -22.34 2.60 -7.01
C GLY A 80 -23.72 1.97 -7.16
N SER A 81 -24.77 2.73 -6.85
CA SER A 81 -26.12 2.33 -7.28
C SER A 81 -26.22 2.45 -8.80
N ASN A 82 -27.12 1.67 -9.42
CA ASN A 82 -27.22 1.55 -10.88
C ASN A 82 -27.36 2.90 -11.63
N ASP A 83 -27.81 3.95 -10.94
CA ASP A 83 -28.03 5.30 -11.48
C ASP A 83 -27.36 6.41 -10.65
N SER A 84 -26.31 6.11 -9.87
CA SER A 84 -25.61 7.16 -9.10
C SER A 84 -24.81 8.09 -10.04
N PRO A 85 -25.01 9.41 -9.98
CA PRO A 85 -24.16 10.35 -10.72
C PRO A 85 -22.72 10.32 -10.19
N PRO A 86 -21.71 10.69 -11.01
CA PRO A 86 -20.33 10.78 -10.55
C PRO A 86 -20.21 11.82 -9.43
N GLU A 87 -19.53 11.45 -8.34
CA GLU A 87 -19.39 12.31 -7.15
C GLU A 87 -18.39 13.46 -7.38
N TYR A 88 -17.54 13.34 -8.41
CA TYR A 88 -16.51 14.32 -8.76
C TYR A 88 -16.58 14.63 -10.27
N THR A 89 -16.35 15.91 -10.63
CA THR A 89 -16.25 16.41 -12.02
C THR A 89 -14.80 16.57 -12.43
#